data_AF-A0A0L6ZCS9-F1
#
_entry.id   AF-A0A0L6ZCS9-F1
#
_cell.length_a   1.000
_cell.length_b   1.000
_cell.length_c   1.000
_cell.angle_alpha   90.00
_cell.angle_beta   90.00
_cell.angle_gamma   90.00
#
_symmetry.space_group_name_H-M   'P 1'
#
loop_
_entity.id
_entity.type
_entity.pdbx_description
1 polymer ?
#
loop_
_entity_poly.entity_id
_entity_poly.type
_entity_poly.pdbx_seq_one_letter_code
_entity_poly.pdbx_strand_id
1 'polypeptide(L)' 'MGQHKERDLKLVTEEIESLRDVLNEVVADMESSEEEVLEVSKALDELINEYMIKIKKSG' A
#
# COMPACT_ATOMS: atom_id res chain seq x y z
N MET A 1 20.27 -13.58 -9.05
CA MET A 1 19.01 -13.70 -8.28
C MET A 1 18.61 -12.43 -7.50
N GLY A 2 19.42 -11.36 -7.45
CA GLY A 2 19.04 -10.12 -6.74
C GLY A 2 18.10 -9.16 -7.50
N GLN A 3 18.16 -9.11 -8.83
CA GLN A 3 17.44 -8.12 -9.63
C GLN A 3 15.92 -8.27 -9.65
N HIS A 4 15.39 -9.49 -9.46
CA HIS A 4 13.95 -9.71 -9.35
C HIS A 4 13.40 -9.20 -8.02
N LYS A 5 14.11 -9.45 -6.90
CA LYS A 5 13.72 -8.96 -5.57
C LYS A 5 13.65 -7.44 -5.49
N GLU A 6 14.63 -6.76 -6.08
CA GLU A 6 14.69 -5.30 -6.07
C GLU A 6 13.54 -4.68 -6.88
N ARG A 7 13.17 -5.32 -8.00
CA ARG A 7 11.99 -4.96 -8.79
C ARG A 7 10.68 -5.19 -8.03
N ASP A 8 10.54 -6.33 -7.36
CA ASP A 8 9.32 -6.67 -6.62
C ASP A 8 9.09 -5.73 -5.43
N LEU A 9 10.14 -5.36 -4.69
CA LEU A 9 10.05 -4.40 -3.59
C LEU A 9 9.72 -2.99 -4.10
N LYS A 10 10.28 -2.59 -5.25
CA LYS A 10 9.98 -1.29 -5.87
C LYS A 10 8.51 -1.20 -6.29
N LEU A 11 7.96 -2.26 -6.90
CA LEU A 11 6.55 -2.32 -7.29
C LEU A 11 5.62 -2.19 -6.08
N VAL A 12 5.89 -2.93 -5.00
CA VAL A 12 5.07 -2.85 -3.79
C VAL A 12 5.17 -1.48 -3.12
N THR A 13 6.35 -0.84 -3.18
CA THR A 13 6.52 0.53 -2.66
C THR A 13 5.70 1.53 -3.46
N GLU A 14 5.71 1.41 -4.80
CA GLU A 14 4.91 2.26 -5.70
C GLU A 14 3.40 2.06 -5.47
N GLU A 15 2.94 0.83 -5.23
CA GLU A 15 1.53 0.55 -4.89
C GLU A 15 1.12 1.14 -3.53
N ILE A 16 2.00 1.09 -2.52
CA ILE A 16 1.74 1.70 -1.20
C ILE A 16 1.64 3.23 -1.33
N GLU A 17 2.53 3.87 -2.08
CA GLU A 17 2.47 5.32 -2.32
C GLU A 17 1.18 5.71 -3.05
N SER A 18 0.82 4.95 -4.10
CA SER A 18 -0.43 5.20 -4.84
C SER A 18 -1.67 5.08 -3.96
N LEU A 19 -1.77 4.06 -3.09
CA LEU A 19 -2.92 3.92 -2.19
C LEU A 19 -2.95 4.99 -1.09
N ARG A 20 -1.78 5.44 -0.65
CA ARG A 20 -1.70 6.54 0.31
C ARG A 20 -2.22 7.84 -0.30
N ASP A 21 -1.92 8.11 -1.55
CA ASP A 21 -2.44 9.27 -2.26
C ASP A 21 -3.96 9.16 -2.43
N VAL A 22 -4.47 7.98 -2.81
CA VAL A 22 -5.94 7.72 -2.86
C VAL A 22 -6.58 7.93 -1.48
N LEU A 23 -5.98 7.45 -0.39
CA LEU A 23 -6.50 7.67 0.96
C LEU A 23 -6.52 9.16 1.32
N ASN A 24 -5.48 9.91 0.95
CA ASN A 24 -5.45 11.35 1.18
C ASN A 24 -6.53 12.07 0.39
N GLU A 25 -6.79 11.67 -0.85
CA GLU A 25 -7.86 12.22 -1.68
C GLU A 25 -9.24 11.90 -1.11
N VAL A 26 -9.49 10.64 -0.74
CA VAL A 26 -10.76 10.21 -0.12
C VAL A 26 -10.96 10.93 1.22
N VAL A 27 -9.94 11.06 2.07
CA VAL A 27 -10.07 11.79 3.35
C VAL A 27 -10.23 13.31 3.15
N ALA A 28 -9.64 13.88 2.09
CA ALA A 28 -9.77 15.30 1.78
C ALA A 28 -11.12 15.65 1.14
N ASP A 29 -11.77 14.70 0.47
CA ASP A 29 -13.11 14.87 -0.04
C ASP A 29 -14.14 14.84 1.11
N MET A 30 -14.85 15.95 1.27
CA MET A 30 -15.84 16.12 2.35
C MET A 30 -17.09 15.27 2.14
N GLU A 31 -17.26 14.64 0.97
CA GLU A 31 -18.37 13.73 0.66
C GLU A 31 -18.04 12.25 0.91
N SER A 32 -16.79 11.91 1.23
CA SER A 32 -16.39 10.52 1.44
C SER A 32 -17.03 9.91 2.68
N SER A 33 -17.52 8.68 2.52
CA SER A 33 -18.03 7.87 3.63
C SER A 33 -16.88 7.38 4.53
N GLU A 34 -17.13 7.26 5.84
CA GLU A 34 -16.23 6.54 6.75
C GLU A 34 -15.93 5.11 6.24
N GLU A 35 -16.88 4.51 5.53
CA GLU A 35 -16.73 3.17 4.93
C GLU A 35 -15.69 3.17 3.79
N GLU A 36 -15.67 4.19 2.94
CA GLU A 36 -14.69 4.32 1.85
C GLU A 36 -13.28 4.57 2.41
N VAL A 37 -13.16 5.42 3.43
CA VAL A 37 -11.89 5.65 4.13
C VAL A 37 -11.38 4.35 4.78
N LEU A 38 -12.29 3.57 5.39
CA LEU A 38 -11.96 2.27 6.00
C LEU A 38 -11.51 1.24 4.98
N GLU A 39 -12.16 1.15 3.82
CA GLU A 39 -11.77 0.22 2.76
C GLU A 39 -10.39 0.53 2.20
N VAL A 40 -10.09 1.81 1.92
CA VAL A 40 -8.77 2.23 1.43
C VAL A 40 -7.69 2.03 2.50
N SER A 41 -7.99 2.36 3.76
CA SER A 41 -7.06 2.13 4.87
C SER A 41 -6.74 0.65 5.04
N LYS A 42 -7.74 -0.23 4.91
CA LYS A 42 -7.55 -1.68 5.01
C LYS A 42 -6.70 -2.22 3.86
N ALA A 43 -6.94 -1.75 2.64
CA ALA A 43 -6.12 -2.11 1.48
C ALA A 43 -4.65 -1.70 1.67
N LEU A 44 -4.41 -0.52 2.26
CA LEU A 44 -3.07 -0.04 2.59
C LEU A 44 -2.39 -0.95 3.63
N ASP A 45 -3.09 -1.32 4.69
CA ASP A 45 -2.59 -2.23 5.73
C ASP A 45 -2.22 -3.62 5.16
N GLU A 46 -3.05 -4.15 4.26
CA GLU A 46 -2.79 -5.43 3.59
C GLU A 46 -1.50 -5.39 2.75
N LEU A 47 -1.29 -4.31 1.98
CA LEU A 47 -0.08 -4.11 1.17
C LEU A 47 1.18 -3.89 2.02
N ILE A 48 1.08 -3.13 3.10
CA ILE A 48 2.19 -2.97 4.06
C ILE A 48 2.56 -4.32 4.68
N ASN A 49 1.56 -5.14 5.02
CA ASN A 49 1.81 -6.47 5.56
C ASN A 49 2.46 -7.39 4.51
N GLU A 50 2.02 -7.35 3.25
CA GLU A 50 2.66 -8.07 2.15
C GLU A 50 4.11 -7.63 1.95
N TYR A 51 4.38 -6.32 1.99
CA TYR A 51 5.73 -5.76 1.93
C TYR A 51 6.62 -6.27 3.07
N MET A 52 6.12 -6.23 4.31
CA MET A 52 6.84 -6.75 5.48
C MET A 52 7.15 -8.25 5.36
N ILE A 53 6.21 -9.05 4.85
CA ILE A 53 6.42 -10.48 4.60
C ILE A 53 7.47 -10.69 3.50
N LYS A 54 7.43 -9.93 2.41
CA LYS A 54 8.41 -9.98 1.32
C LYS A 54 9.82 -9.60 1.79
N ILE A 55 9.95 -8.59 2.66
CA ILE A 55 11.22 -8.24 3.30
C ILE A 55 11.71 -9.37 4.22
N LYS A 56 10.85 -9.89 5.11
CA LYS A 56 11.22 -10.95 6.06
C LYS A 56 11.62 -12.26 5.39
N LYS A 57 10.99 -12.62 4.27
CA LYS A 57 11.39 -13.77 3.45
C LYS A 57 12.67 -13.53 2.65
N SER A 58 13.13 -12.27 2.58
CA SER A 58 14.27 -11.88 1.76
C SER A 58 15.59 -11.77 2.52
N GLY A 59 15.57 -11.72 3.85
CA GLY A 59 16.73 -11.84 4.74
C GLY A 59 16.96 -13.27 5.22
#